data_AF-A0AAV8XDB5-F1
#
_entry.id   AF-A0AAV8XDB5-F1
#
_cell.length_a   1.000
_cell.length_b   1.000
_cell.length_c   1.000
_cell.angle_alpha   90.00
_cell.angle_beta   90.00
_cell.angle_gamma   90.00
#
_symmetry.space_group_name_H-M   'P 1'
#
loop_
_entity.id
_entity.type
_entity.pdbx_description
1 polymer ?
#
loop_
_entity_poly.entity_id
_entity_poly.type
_entity_poly.pdbx_seq_one_letter_code
_entity_poly.pdbx_strand_id
1 'polypeptide(L)' 'MCHKVFKASSILKKHIMVHTGVRPYTCDMCEKGFVENCALNIHRRIHTGEKPLSCKHCGKKFRPCGI' A
#
# COMPACT_ATOMS: atom_id res chain seq x y z
N MET A 1 5.60 -18.43 -13.97
CA MET A 1 5.50 -17.12 -14.67
C MET A 1 4.05 -16.88 -15.08
N CYS A 2 3.56 -15.63 -15.07
CA CYS A 2 2.20 -15.29 -15.52
C CYS A 2 2.21 -14.45 -16.81
N HIS A 3 1.13 -14.49 -17.59
CA HIS A 3 1.01 -13.84 -18.91
C HIS A 3 0.42 -12.40 -18.82
N LYS A 4 0.83 -11.61 -17.82
CA LYS A 4 0.38 -10.21 -17.70
C LYS A 4 1.26 -9.28 -18.54
N VAL A 5 0.63 -8.44 -19.34
CA VAL A 5 1.30 -7.41 -20.14
C VAL A 5 1.13 -6.05 -19.47
N PHE A 6 2.20 -5.26 -19.42
CA PHE A 6 2.21 -3.95 -18.77
C PHE A 6 2.57 -2.86 -19.76
N LYS A 7 1.90 -1.70 -19.62
CA LYS A 7 2.13 -0.53 -20.47
C LYS A 7 3.42 0.23 -20.14
N ALA A 8 4.02 -0.01 -18.97
CA ALA A 8 5.21 0.70 -18.50
C ALA A 8 6.17 -0.23 -17.75
N SER A 9 7.47 0.03 -17.91
CA SER A 9 8.56 -0.76 -17.30
C SER A 9 8.55 -0.68 -15.76
N SER A 10 8.18 0.46 -15.19
CA SER A 10 8.03 0.64 -13.75
C SER A 10 6.95 -0.26 -13.15
N ILE A 11 5.82 -0.44 -13.86
CA ILE A 11 4.73 -1.31 -13.42
C ILE A 11 5.13 -2.78 -13.54
N LEU A 12 5.81 -3.17 -14.62
CA LEU A 12 6.36 -4.52 -14.77
C LEU A 12 7.36 -4.83 -13.64
N LYS A 13 8.29 -3.92 -13.32
CA LYS A 13 9.24 -4.10 -12.21
C LYS A 13 8.52 -4.31 -10.88
N LYS A 14 7.48 -3.52 -10.61
CA LYS A 14 6.63 -3.70 -9.41
C LYS A 14 5.93 -5.05 -9.40
N HIS A 15 5.42 -5.48 -10.55
CA HIS A 15 4.77 -6.77 -10.67
C HIS A 15 5.74 -7.94 -10.44
N ILE A 16 6.98 -7.86 -10.93
CA ILE A 16 8.00 -8.90 -10.71
C ILE A 16 8.27 -9.11 -9.22
N MET A 17 8.23 -8.05 -8.40
CA MET A 17 8.38 -8.16 -6.95
C MET A 17 7.33 -9.08 -6.29
N VAL A 18 6.17 -9.28 -6.93
CA VAL A 18 5.16 -10.25 -6.45
C VAL A 18 5.65 -11.69 -6.63
N HIS A 19 6.36 -11.99 -7.73
CA HIS A 19 6.90 -13.32 -7.97
C HIS A 19 8.14 -13.61 -7.14
N THR A 20 8.98 -12.61 -6.88
CA THR A 20 10.20 -12.77 -6.08
C THR A 20 9.95 -12.65 -4.58
N GLY A 21 8.78 -12.17 -4.16
CA GLY A 21 8.48 -11.89 -2.76
C GLY A 21 9.24 -10.69 -2.18
N VAL A 22 9.99 -9.95 -3.01
CA VAL A 22 10.75 -8.78 -2.55
C VAL A 22 9.79 -7.68 -2.13
N ARG A 23 9.96 -7.18 -0.90
CA ARG A 23 9.17 -6.08 -0.35
C ARG A 23 10.11 -5.03 0.26
N PRO A 24 10.53 -4.02 -0.51
CA PRO A 24 11.57 -3.07 -0.08
C PRO A 24 11.11 -2.12 1.01
N TYR A 25 9.80 -2.00 1.25
CA TYR A 25 9.26 -1.10 2.27
C TYR A 25 8.69 -1.91 3.42
N THR A 26 9.35 -1.90 4.58
CA THR A 26 8.90 -2.62 5.77
C THR A 26 8.30 -1.67 6.80
N CYS A 27 7.28 -2.14 7.51
CA CYS A 27 6.76 -1.43 8.67
C CYS A 27 7.68 -1.63 9.86
N ASP A 28 8.10 -0.53 10.47
CA ASP A 28 8.88 -0.48 11.71
C ASP A 28 8.12 -1.02 12.94
N MET A 29 6.79 -0.90 12.95
CA MET A 29 5.94 -1.30 14.09
C MET A 29 5.59 -2.80 14.12
N CYS A 30 5.53 -3.47 12.96
CA CYS A 30 5.08 -4.87 12.87
C CYS A 30 5.79 -5.70 11.79
N GLU A 31 6.89 -5.18 11.24
CA GLU A 31 7.77 -5.83 10.25
C GLU A 31 7.10 -6.22 8.93
N LYS A 32 5.83 -5.85 8.73
CA LYS A 32 5.09 -6.16 7.52
C LYS A 32 5.70 -5.45 6.30
N GLY A 33 6.05 -6.22 5.27
CA GLY A 33 6.59 -5.70 4.02
C GLY A 33 5.53 -5.26 3.00
N PHE A 34 5.88 -4.25 2.20
CA PHE A 34 5.11 -3.67 1.11
C PHE A 34 5.98 -3.48 -0.13
N VAL A 35 5.34 -3.54 -1.30
CA VAL A 35 5.99 -3.28 -2.60
C VAL A 35 6.06 -1.78 -2.91
N GLU A 36 5.17 -0.98 -2.31
CA GLU A 36 5.08 0.46 -2.56
C GLU A 36 5.11 1.26 -1.26
N ASN A 37 5.79 2.40 -1.30
CA ASN A 37 5.88 3.32 -0.17
C ASN A 37 4.50 3.89 0.24
N CYS A 38 3.65 4.21 -0.73
CA CYS A 38 2.29 4.69 -0.45
C CYS A 38 1.46 3.66 0.33
N ALA A 39 1.60 2.36 0.00
CA ALA A 39 0.93 1.28 0.71
C ALA A 39 1.45 1.14 2.14
N LEU A 40 2.76 1.27 2.37
CA LEU A 40 3.33 1.32 3.72
C LEU A 40 2.80 2.53 4.51
N ASN A 41 2.77 3.72 3.91
CA ASN A 41 2.32 4.92 4.59
C ASN A 41 0.83 4.83 5.00
N ILE A 42 -0.02 4.30 4.11
CA ILE A 42 -1.42 4.01 4.44
C ILE A 42 -1.51 2.96 5.56
N HIS A 43 -0.69 1.92 5.49
CA HIS A 43 -0.63 0.90 6.54
C HIS A 43 -0.24 1.50 7.89
N ARG A 44 0.72 2.41 7.98
CA ARG A 44 1.13 3.03 9.28
C ARG A 44 -0.04 3.70 10.00
N ARG A 45 -1.05 4.18 9.29
CA ARG A 45 -2.28 4.76 9.88
C ARG A 45 -3.10 3.76 10.68
N ILE A 46 -2.91 2.46 10.46
CA ILE A 46 -3.57 1.44 11.29
C ILE A 46 -3.05 1.47 12.73
N HIS A 47 -1.75 1.70 12.87
CA HIS A 47 -1.05 1.77 14.15
C HIS A 47 -1.30 3.10 14.85
N THR A 48 -1.25 4.21 14.11
CA THR A 48 -1.42 5.55 14.71
C THR A 48 -2.87 5.92 15.00
N GLY A 49 -3.85 5.20 14.44
CA GLY A 49 -5.26 5.61 14.61
C GLY A 49 -5.71 6.72 13.65
N GLU A 50 -4.82 7.29 12.84
CA GLU A 50 -5.10 8.46 12.01
C GLU A 50 -6.22 8.18 11.00
N LYS A 51 -7.23 9.06 10.96
CA LYS A 51 -8.37 9.01 10.05
C LYS A 51 -8.55 10.36 9.36
N PRO A 52 -7.78 10.63 8.28
CA PRO A 52 -7.73 11.95 7.65
C PRO A 52 -8.98 12.27 6.83
N LEU A 53 -9.75 11.26 6.43
CA LEU A 53 -10.96 11.45 5.63
C LEU A 53 -12.16 11.59 6.55
N SER A 54 -12.88 12.70 6.45
CA SER A 54 -14.15 12.91 7.16
C SER A 54 -15.30 12.99 6.15
N CYS A 55 -16.35 12.21 6.36
CA CYS A 55 -17.59 12.37 5.61
C CYS A 55 -18.32 13.64 6.07
N LYS A 56 -18.58 14.59 5.16
CA LYS A 56 -19.29 15.84 5.48
C LYS A 56 -20.77 15.64 5.82
N HIS A 57 -21.38 14.53 5.40
CA HIS A 57 -22.80 14.27 5.64
C HIS A 57 -23.08 13.55 6.97
N CYS A 58 -22.18 12.66 7.41
CA CYS A 58 -22.38 11.90 8.65
C CYS A 58 -21.30 12.14 9.71
N GLY A 59 -20.30 13.00 9.45
CA GLY A 59 -19.23 13.34 10.39
C GLY A 59 -18.22 12.22 10.67
N LYS A 60 -18.46 11.01 10.16
CA LYS A 60 -17.62 9.83 10.42
C LYS A 60 -16.24 10.00 9.76
N LYS A 61 -15.20 9.63 10.51
CA LYS A 61 -13.82 9.63 10.04
C LYS A 61 -13.43 8.23 9.54
N PHE A 62 -12.71 8.17 8.43
CA PHE A 62 -12.30 6.95 7.75
C PHE A 62 -10.79 6.94 7.51
N ARG A 63 -10.23 5.74 7.51
CA ARG A 63 -8.89 5.49 6.97
C ARG A 63 -9.04 5.29 5.46
N PRO A 64 -8.22 5.90 4.61
CA PRO A 64 -8.20 5.57 3.19
C PRO A 64 -7.79 4.09 3.03
N CYS A 65 -8.63 3.30 2.37
CA CYS A 65 -8.26 1.98 1.90
C CYS A 65 -7.34 2.16 0.67
N GLY A 66 -6.24 1.42 0.57
CA GLY A 66 -5.25 1.57 -0.51
C GLY A 66 -5.86 1.43 -1.91
N ILE A 67 -5.35 2.25 -2.85
CA ILE A 67 -5.65 2.24 -4.30
C ILE A 67 -5.04 0.98 -4.95
#